data_AF-A0A4R0RUA9-F1
#
_entry.id   AF-A0A4R0RUA9-F1
#
_cell.length_a   1.000
_cell.length_b   1.000
_cell.length_c   1.000
_cell.angle_alpha   90.00
_cell.angle_beta   90.00
_cell.angle_gamma   90.00
#
_symmetry.space_group_name_H-M   'P 1'
#
loop_
_entity.id
_entity.type
_entity.pdbx_description
1 polymer ?
#
loop_
_entity_poly.entity_id
_entity_poly.type
_entity_poly.pdbx_seq_one_letter_code
_entity_poly.pdbx_strand_id
1 'polypeptide(L)'
;MELPPDLCKLVEQSIENNTAAEWSIKGQTADDAVLCTANKTYSIRSIVLSNSVLVVTRPEDPMGGDDDEDVVIRDTLHEVEVLELVPSVPKLQVLNGMLRGRVYDEGHEDVGEDEDQETEDVRKEDERRTKRRRFTYDDARETLQASDTELDRGLRERRILILDGELRPIAPSYLTTILELLLNSLVLLQIPYTAAPVLDLTLALEDDHEINRKVTRQVMEWFGVIDAEVWSMNVNKVVGEIGLGVLRAHKDDPIPEPDFLSKWTNAVGDKFQDSVTLDLLLGNFLTHPPVDAFSNTPVLAYLPSSDLPTDPSARFADLFLTRARWKADDIAPFLSEICVDNKERDRLLLKYARAVTDKDGVWYTARAK
;
A
#
# COMPACT_ATOMS: atom_id res chain seq x y z
N MET A 1 3.97 -27.49 -11.40
CA MET A 1 3.58 -26.10 -11.14
C MET A 1 2.99 -25.53 -12.41
N GLU A 2 1.79 -24.97 -12.33
CA GLU A 2 1.15 -24.28 -13.44
C GLU A 2 1.73 -22.86 -13.54
N LEU A 3 2.24 -22.52 -14.72
CA LEU A 3 2.79 -21.19 -14.98
C LEU A 3 1.75 -20.35 -15.72
N PRO A 4 1.30 -19.22 -15.13
CA PRO A 4 0.45 -18.26 -15.82
C PRO A 4 1.15 -17.71 -17.08
N PRO A 5 0.39 -17.23 -18.09
CA PRO A 5 0.96 -16.73 -19.35
C PRO A 5 2.06 -15.68 -19.18
N ASP A 6 1.92 -14.81 -18.17
CA ASP A 6 2.92 -13.79 -17.84
C ASP A 6 4.27 -14.40 -17.39
N LEU A 7 4.22 -15.49 -16.60
CA LEU A 7 5.42 -16.19 -16.16
C LEU A 7 6.04 -17.03 -17.28
N CYS A 8 5.22 -17.64 -18.14
CA CYS A 8 5.72 -18.33 -19.34
C CYS A 8 6.54 -17.38 -20.20
N LYS A 9 6.03 -16.18 -20.48
CA LYS A 9 6.75 -15.15 -21.23
C LYS A 9 8.06 -14.74 -20.56
N LEU A 10 8.06 -14.61 -19.23
CA LEU A 10 9.28 -14.26 -18.48
C LEU A 10 10.34 -15.35 -18.62
N VAL A 11 9.94 -16.63 -18.54
CA VAL A 11 10.84 -17.76 -18.76
C VAL A 11 11.33 -17.81 -20.20
N GLU A 12 10.45 -17.65 -21.19
CA GLU A 12 10.79 -17.59 -22.62
C GLU A 12 11.79 -16.47 -22.92
N GLN A 13 11.56 -15.26 -22.42
CA GLN A 13 12.49 -14.12 -22.57
C GLN A 13 13.84 -14.38 -21.91
N SER A 14 13.85 -15.07 -20.77
CA SER A 14 15.09 -15.42 -20.06
C SER A 14 15.91 -16.43 -20.88
N ILE A 15 15.24 -17.39 -21.54
CA ILE A 15 15.86 -18.33 -22.45
C ILE A 15 16.42 -17.61 -23.69
N GLU A 16 15.66 -16.69 -24.29
CA GLU A 16 16.10 -15.90 -25.46
C GLU A 16 17.32 -15.02 -25.14
N ASN A 17 17.34 -14.41 -23.95
CA ASN A 17 18.42 -13.52 -23.51
C ASN A 17 19.62 -14.27 -22.88
N ASN A 18 19.54 -15.60 -22.75
CA ASN A 18 20.52 -16.43 -22.05
C ASN A 18 20.80 -15.94 -20.61
N THR A 19 19.75 -15.47 -19.93
CA THR A 19 19.78 -15.02 -18.54
C THR A 19 18.93 -15.94 -17.67
N ALA A 20 19.20 -16.01 -16.37
CA ALA A 20 18.35 -16.74 -15.45
C ALA A 20 17.05 -15.96 -15.18
N ALA A 21 15.91 -16.64 -15.17
CA ALA A 21 14.65 -16.05 -14.72
C ALA A 21 14.74 -15.76 -13.22
N GLU A 22 14.54 -14.49 -12.83
CA GLU A 22 14.56 -14.08 -11.42
C GLU A 22 13.16 -14.14 -10.80
N TRP A 23 12.97 -15.10 -9.91
CA TRP A 23 11.82 -15.22 -9.03
C TRP A 23 12.25 -15.83 -7.69
N SER A 24 11.46 -15.60 -6.65
CA SER A 24 11.73 -16.12 -5.30
C SER A 24 10.44 -16.63 -4.67
N ILE A 25 10.56 -17.65 -3.83
CA ILE A 25 9.44 -18.13 -3.01
C ILE A 25 9.62 -17.56 -1.62
N LYS A 26 8.62 -16.82 -1.12
CA LYS A 26 8.65 -16.16 0.18
C LYS A 26 7.51 -16.67 1.07
N GLY A 27 7.79 -16.83 2.36
CA GLY A 27 6.80 -17.20 3.38
C GLY A 27 7.46 -17.59 4.68
N GLN A 28 6.89 -17.17 5.80
CA GLN A 28 7.32 -17.61 7.13
C GLN A 28 6.70 -18.97 7.47
N THR A 29 7.15 -19.60 8.56
CA THR A 29 6.70 -20.95 8.95
C THR A 29 5.19 -21.08 9.18
N ALA A 30 4.50 -19.97 9.45
CA ALA A 30 3.06 -19.94 9.68
C ALA A 30 2.26 -19.36 8.49
N ASP A 31 2.94 -18.89 7.44
CA ASP A 31 2.32 -18.23 6.30
C ASP A 31 2.22 -19.16 5.09
N ASP A 32 1.19 -18.97 4.27
CA ASP A 32 1.12 -19.59 2.94
C ASP A 32 2.26 -19.09 2.05
N ALA A 33 2.92 -19.98 1.32
CA ALA A 33 4.00 -19.60 0.41
C ALA A 33 3.49 -18.74 -0.76
N VAL A 34 4.25 -17.71 -1.12
CA VAL A 34 4.02 -16.89 -2.31
C VAL A 34 5.22 -16.94 -3.24
N LEU A 35 4.98 -16.84 -4.54
CA LEU A 35 6.00 -16.66 -5.56
C LEU A 35 6.04 -15.18 -5.97
N CYS A 36 7.21 -14.57 -5.83
CA CYS A 36 7.44 -13.17 -6.18
C CYS A 36 8.36 -13.11 -7.41
N THR A 37 7.94 -12.42 -8.45
CA THR A 37 8.83 -11.95 -9.52
C THR A 37 9.44 -10.61 -9.11
N ALA A 38 10.16 -9.95 -10.02
CA ALA A 38 10.60 -8.56 -9.80
C ALA A 38 9.42 -7.59 -9.56
N ASN A 39 8.23 -7.87 -10.10
CA ASN A 39 7.13 -6.92 -10.14
C ASN A 39 5.73 -7.39 -9.70
N LYS A 40 5.56 -8.68 -9.43
CA LYS A 40 4.25 -9.25 -9.06
C LYS A 40 4.40 -10.34 -8.01
N THR A 41 3.39 -10.47 -7.17
CA THR A 41 3.26 -11.55 -6.20
C THR A 41 2.12 -12.51 -6.58
N TYR A 42 2.39 -13.81 -6.48
CA TYR A 42 1.47 -14.90 -6.78
C TYR A 42 1.31 -15.78 -5.54
N SER A 43 0.07 -16.02 -5.13
CA SER A 43 -0.25 -17.04 -4.12
C SER A 43 -0.09 -18.44 -4.73
N ILE A 44 0.55 -19.34 -3.98
CA ILE A 44 0.72 -20.74 -4.38
C ILE A 44 -0.42 -21.55 -3.77
N ARG A 45 -1.21 -22.23 -4.61
CA ARG A 45 -2.26 -23.15 -4.16
C ARG A 45 -1.95 -24.57 -4.61
N SER A 46 -2.11 -25.50 -3.69
CA SER A 46 -1.98 -26.92 -3.98
C SER A 46 -3.34 -27.52 -4.34
N ILE A 47 -3.38 -28.22 -5.48
CA ILE A 47 -4.54 -28.98 -5.94
C ILE A 47 -4.11 -30.43 -6.14
N VAL A 48 -4.68 -31.32 -5.33
CA VAL A 48 -4.42 -32.76 -5.45
C VAL A 48 -5.37 -33.37 -6.47
N LEU A 49 -4.80 -34.07 -7.45
CA LEU A 49 -5.53 -34.83 -8.47
C LEU A 49 -5.26 -36.32 -8.27
N SER A 50 -6.31 -37.14 -8.30
CA SER A 50 -6.20 -38.60 -8.11
C SER A 50 -5.59 -39.35 -9.29
N ASN A 51 -5.11 -38.64 -10.32
CA ASN A 51 -4.52 -39.25 -11.51
C ASN A 51 -3.03 -39.53 -11.25
N SER A 52 -2.45 -40.47 -12.02
CA SER A 52 -1.00 -40.67 -12.06
C SER A 52 -0.42 -40.01 -13.30
N VAL A 53 0.65 -39.24 -13.15
CA VAL A 53 1.37 -38.59 -14.25
C VAL A 53 2.80 -39.13 -14.30
N LEU A 54 3.24 -39.49 -15.51
CA LEU A 54 4.60 -39.92 -15.77
C LEU A 54 5.38 -38.74 -16.36
N VAL A 55 6.47 -38.35 -15.71
CA VAL A 55 7.42 -37.38 -16.26
C VAL A 55 8.46 -38.16 -17.05
N VAL A 56 8.54 -37.86 -18.33
CA VAL A 56 9.36 -38.61 -19.27
C VAL A 56 10.35 -37.72 -19.99
N THR A 57 11.51 -38.28 -20.35
CA THR A 57 12.53 -37.59 -21.15
C THR A 57 13.10 -38.47 -22.24
N ARG A 58 13.73 -37.84 -23.22
CA ARG A 58 14.51 -38.57 -24.23
C ARG A 58 15.73 -39.25 -23.60
N PRO A 59 16.14 -40.43 -24.11
CA PRO A 59 17.40 -41.06 -23.71
C PRO A 59 18.60 -40.16 -24.02
N GLU A 60 19.63 -40.19 -23.18
CA GLU A 60 20.85 -39.38 -23.37
C GLU A 60 21.81 -39.97 -24.42
N ASP A 61 21.73 -41.28 -24.69
CA ASP A 61 22.51 -42.00 -25.71
C ASP A 61 21.56 -42.81 -26.62
N PRO A 62 21.30 -42.38 -27.87
CA PRO A 62 20.62 -43.21 -28.88
C PRO A 62 21.60 -44.26 -29.43
N MET A 63 22.10 -45.12 -28.57
CA MET A 63 22.99 -46.21 -28.97
C MET A 63 22.16 -47.36 -29.57
N GLY A 64 21.90 -47.26 -30.88
CA GLY A 64 21.81 -48.44 -31.75
C GLY A 64 20.47 -49.15 -31.89
N GLY A 65 19.36 -48.42 -31.85
CA GLY A 65 18.05 -48.91 -32.31
C GLY A 65 17.34 -47.83 -33.12
N ASP A 66 16.78 -48.19 -34.28
CA ASP A 66 16.12 -47.30 -35.26
C ASP A 66 14.73 -46.81 -34.80
N ASP A 67 14.44 -46.90 -33.50
CA ASP A 67 13.16 -46.50 -32.91
C ASP A 67 13.32 -45.11 -32.27
N ASP A 68 13.05 -44.08 -33.07
CA ASP A 68 13.01 -42.65 -32.70
C ASP A 68 11.92 -42.33 -31.64
N GLU A 69 11.26 -43.36 -31.08
CA GLU A 69 10.11 -43.29 -30.16
C GLU A 69 10.43 -43.78 -28.73
N ASP A 70 11.68 -44.12 -28.42
CA ASP A 70 12.05 -44.55 -27.06
C ASP A 70 12.01 -43.40 -26.04
N VAL A 71 11.39 -43.68 -24.89
CA VAL A 71 11.13 -42.69 -23.84
C VAL A 71 11.54 -43.25 -22.48
N VAL A 72 12.30 -42.48 -21.70
CA VAL A 72 12.72 -42.83 -20.34
C VAL A 72 11.80 -42.17 -19.33
N ILE A 73 11.22 -42.95 -18.43
CA ILE A 73 10.46 -42.43 -17.29
C ILE A 73 11.47 -41.87 -16.28
N ARG A 74 11.46 -40.54 -16.10
CA ARG A 74 12.25 -39.86 -15.06
C ARG A 74 11.58 -39.92 -13.69
N ASP A 75 10.26 -39.76 -13.67
CA ASP A 75 9.50 -39.71 -12.43
C ASP A 75 8.08 -40.24 -12.61
N THR A 76 7.52 -40.78 -11.53
CA THR A 76 6.16 -41.29 -11.45
C THR A 76 5.42 -40.60 -10.31
N LEU A 77 4.57 -39.64 -10.65
CA LEU A 77 3.81 -38.87 -9.68
C LEU A 77 2.45 -39.56 -9.49
N HIS A 78 2.26 -40.20 -8.33
CA HIS A 78 0.98 -40.72 -7.88
C HIS A 78 0.28 -39.65 -7.03
N GLU A 79 -1.05 -39.49 -7.20
CA GLU A 79 -1.81 -38.41 -6.54
C GLU A 79 -1.19 -37.04 -6.80
N VAL A 80 -1.13 -36.66 -8.09
CA VAL A 80 -0.40 -35.49 -8.55
C VAL A 80 -0.87 -34.22 -7.85
N GLU A 81 0.07 -33.61 -7.12
CA GLU A 81 -0.10 -32.30 -6.52
C GLU A 81 0.30 -31.22 -7.54
N VAL A 82 -0.69 -30.53 -8.10
CA VAL A 82 -0.47 -29.40 -9.00
C VAL A 82 -0.44 -28.12 -8.19
N LEU A 83 0.70 -27.43 -8.21
CA LEU A 83 0.83 -26.08 -7.67
C LEU A 83 0.29 -25.07 -8.67
N GLU A 84 -0.87 -24.49 -8.39
CA GLU A 84 -1.50 -23.38 -9.12
C GLU A 84 -0.95 -22.04 -8.60
N LEU A 85 -0.67 -21.11 -9.52
CA LEU A 85 -0.23 -19.75 -9.18
C LEU A 85 -1.33 -18.75 -9.49
N VAL A 86 -1.80 -18.04 -8.48
CA VAL A 86 -2.84 -17.01 -8.66
C VAL A 86 -2.33 -15.65 -8.20
N PRO A 87 -2.42 -14.59 -9.04
CA PRO A 87 -2.04 -13.24 -8.65
C PRO A 87 -2.67 -12.84 -7.32
N SER A 88 -1.89 -12.22 -6.44
CA SER A 88 -2.33 -11.86 -5.09
C SER A 88 -1.80 -10.49 -4.69
N VAL A 89 -2.54 -9.81 -3.80
CA VAL A 89 -2.12 -8.53 -3.25
C VAL A 89 -0.95 -8.76 -2.27
N PRO A 90 0.14 -7.97 -2.35
CA PRO A 90 1.27 -8.10 -1.42
C PRO A 90 0.84 -7.84 0.03
N LYS A 91 1.26 -8.71 0.96
CA LYS A 91 0.85 -8.63 2.38
C LYS A 91 1.70 -7.63 3.18
N LEU A 92 1.59 -6.35 2.83
CA LEU A 92 2.39 -5.27 3.41
C LEU A 92 1.89 -4.77 4.77
N GLN A 93 0.77 -5.27 5.26
CA GLN A 93 0.13 -4.79 6.49
C GLN A 93 0.92 -5.18 7.75
N VAL A 94 1.75 -6.22 7.63
CA VAL A 94 2.71 -6.62 8.66
C VAL A 94 3.70 -5.49 8.98
N LEU A 95 4.01 -4.60 8.01
CA LEU A 95 4.87 -3.42 8.23
C LEU A 95 4.33 -2.51 9.34
N ASN A 96 3.01 -2.29 9.41
CA ASN A 96 2.41 -1.44 10.43
C ASN A 96 2.66 -1.99 11.84
N GLY A 97 2.62 -3.31 12.00
CA GLY A 97 2.95 -3.99 13.25
C GLY A 97 4.44 -3.93 13.58
N MET A 98 5.30 -4.19 12.59
CA MET A 98 6.76 -4.22 12.76
C MET A 98 7.37 -2.84 13.04
N LEU A 99 6.79 -1.78 12.48
CA LEU A 99 7.25 -0.41 12.61
C LEU A 99 6.55 0.37 13.75
N ARG A 100 5.71 -0.31 14.54
CA ARG A 100 4.96 0.33 15.63
C ARG A 100 5.91 0.96 16.65
N GLY A 101 5.78 2.27 16.85
CA GLY A 101 6.62 3.03 17.78
C GLY A 101 7.96 3.48 17.20
N ARG A 102 8.14 3.47 15.88
CA ARG A 102 9.27 4.10 15.16
C ARG A 102 8.83 5.29 14.30
N VAL A 103 7.76 5.96 14.73
CA VAL A 103 7.18 7.06 13.96
C VAL A 103 8.13 8.25 14.02
N TYR A 104 8.46 8.82 12.86
CA TYR A 104 9.22 10.05 12.72
C TYR A 104 8.28 11.24 12.88
N ASP A 105 8.59 12.14 13.80
CA ASP A 105 7.79 13.32 14.15
C ASP A 105 8.73 14.49 14.47
N GLU A 106 8.20 15.70 14.66
CA GLU A 106 8.94 16.97 14.88
C GLU A 106 10.04 16.87 15.96
N GLY A 107 9.89 15.99 16.95
CA GLY A 107 10.85 15.82 18.05
C GLY A 107 11.95 14.76 17.84
N HIS A 108 12.04 14.12 16.68
CA HIS A 108 12.95 12.97 16.44
C HIS A 108 14.06 13.23 15.40
N GLU A 109 14.34 14.50 15.09
CA GLU A 109 15.31 14.87 14.05
C GLU A 109 16.78 14.58 14.42
N ASP A 110 17.08 14.38 15.72
CA ASP A 110 18.43 14.08 16.23
C ASP A 110 18.45 12.88 17.20
N VAL A 111 18.15 11.67 16.70
CA VAL A 111 18.63 10.44 17.40
C VAL A 111 19.48 9.61 16.45
N GLY A 112 20.42 10.31 15.80
CA GLY A 112 21.65 9.75 15.30
C GLY A 112 22.76 10.12 16.28
N GLU A 113 23.08 9.17 17.16
CA GLU A 113 24.21 9.20 18.11
C GLU A 113 23.92 9.94 19.45
N ASP A 114 23.71 9.13 20.49
CA ASP A 114 23.79 9.49 21.93
C ASP A 114 22.77 10.50 22.51
N GLU A 115 21.62 10.00 23.01
CA GLU A 115 20.85 10.46 24.22
C GLU A 115 19.48 9.74 24.20
N ASP A 116 19.17 8.74 25.01
CA ASP A 116 19.06 8.73 26.48
C ASP A 116 18.29 9.96 27.03
N GLN A 117 17.04 10.13 26.61
CA GLN A 117 16.04 10.77 27.48
C GLN A 117 15.15 9.72 28.12
N GLU A 118 15.60 9.34 29.32
CA GLU A 118 14.80 8.74 30.37
C GLU A 118 13.53 9.57 30.56
N THR A 119 12.39 9.05 30.10
CA THR A 119 11.10 9.45 30.68
C THR A 119 11.07 8.84 32.07
N GLU A 120 11.54 9.61 33.06
CA GLU A 120 11.31 9.36 34.47
C GLU A 120 9.80 9.40 34.74
N ASP A 121 9.13 8.25 34.64
CA ASP A 121 8.24 7.77 35.69
C ASP A 121 7.49 6.51 35.22
N VAL A 122 7.91 5.35 35.75
CA VAL A 122 7.11 4.43 36.57
C VAL A 122 7.83 3.07 36.61
N ARG A 123 8.55 2.88 37.72
CA ARG A 123 8.68 1.65 38.53
C ARG A 123 9.20 0.36 37.86
N LYS A 124 10.42 0.02 38.27
CA LYS A 124 11.05 -1.31 38.37
C LYS A 124 10.09 -2.50 38.26
N GLU A 125 10.30 -3.34 37.25
CA GLU A 125 10.74 -4.74 37.38
C GLU A 125 10.92 -5.36 35.98
N ASP A 126 11.92 -6.24 35.87
CA ASP A 126 12.27 -7.13 34.74
C ASP A 126 13.02 -6.56 33.51
N GLU A 127 14.34 -6.72 33.61
CA GLU A 127 15.26 -7.30 32.61
C GLU A 127 15.10 -6.91 31.12
N ARG A 128 16.09 -6.15 30.64
CA ARG A 128 16.50 -6.01 29.23
C ARG A 128 15.39 -5.53 28.28
N ARG A 129 15.17 -4.20 28.23
CA ARG A 129 14.78 -3.55 26.97
C ARG A 129 15.94 -3.73 25.99
N THR A 130 16.00 -4.89 25.32
CA THR A 130 16.84 -5.12 24.14
C THR A 130 16.69 -3.91 23.24
N LYS A 131 17.79 -3.19 22.96
CA LYS A 131 17.88 -2.18 21.90
C LYS A 131 17.07 -2.70 20.72
N ARG A 132 15.91 -2.10 20.43
CA ARG A 132 15.01 -2.62 19.39
C ARG A 132 15.78 -2.58 18.08
N ARG A 133 16.14 -3.75 17.55
CA ARG A 133 16.98 -3.92 16.37
C ARG A 133 16.45 -3.05 15.23
N ARG A 134 17.30 -2.23 14.60
CA ARG A 134 16.92 -1.39 13.44
C ARG A 134 16.26 -2.28 12.38
N PHE A 135 15.10 -1.87 11.86
CA PHE A 135 14.41 -2.62 10.81
C PHE A 135 14.76 -2.00 9.47
N THR A 136 15.52 -2.75 8.67
CA THR A 136 16.11 -2.25 7.43
C THR A 136 15.24 -2.62 6.22
N TYR A 137 15.56 -2.03 5.07
CA TYR A 137 14.94 -2.42 3.80
C TYR A 137 15.15 -3.91 3.49
N ASP A 138 16.34 -4.43 3.74
CA ASP A 138 16.66 -5.84 3.51
C ASP A 138 15.87 -6.75 4.45
N ASP A 139 15.72 -6.38 5.72
CA ASP A 139 14.85 -7.12 6.66
C ASP A 139 13.40 -7.13 6.16
N ALA A 140 12.89 -6.02 5.62
CA ALA A 140 11.55 -5.95 5.03
C ALA A 140 11.43 -6.84 3.79
N ARG A 141 12.45 -6.84 2.92
CA ARG A 141 12.49 -7.65 1.70
C ARG A 141 12.47 -9.14 1.97
N GLU A 142 13.18 -9.59 3.01
CA GLU A 142 13.24 -11.00 3.40
C GLU A 142 11.98 -11.47 4.14
N THR A 143 11.39 -10.60 4.97
CA THR A 143 10.26 -10.99 5.83
C THR A 143 8.89 -10.83 5.17
N LEU A 144 8.75 -9.93 4.19
CA LEU A 144 7.47 -9.60 3.58
C LEU A 144 7.18 -10.39 2.31
N GLN A 145 5.92 -10.76 2.16
CA GLN A 145 5.38 -11.44 0.99
C GLN A 145 5.01 -10.43 -0.11
N ALA A 146 6.04 -9.86 -0.73
CA ALA A 146 5.92 -8.89 -1.82
C ALA A 146 7.12 -8.98 -2.78
N SER A 147 6.89 -8.61 -4.04
CA SER A 147 7.98 -8.32 -4.97
C SER A 147 8.70 -7.02 -4.60
N ASP A 148 9.92 -6.82 -5.12
CA ASP A 148 10.74 -5.66 -4.78
C ASP A 148 10.05 -4.34 -5.18
N THR A 149 9.47 -4.27 -6.40
CA THR A 149 8.73 -3.06 -6.81
C THR A 149 7.42 -2.85 -6.04
N GLU A 150 6.75 -3.93 -5.60
CA GLU A 150 5.55 -3.83 -4.77
C GLU A 150 5.89 -3.34 -3.36
N LEU A 151 7.04 -3.77 -2.81
CA LEU A 151 7.56 -3.30 -1.55
C LEU A 151 7.90 -1.80 -1.64
N ASP A 152 8.65 -1.37 -2.65
CA ASP A 152 9.00 0.04 -2.86
C ASP A 152 7.77 0.92 -2.98
N ARG A 153 6.79 0.51 -3.81
CA ARG A 153 5.52 1.20 -3.95
C ARG A 153 4.78 1.26 -2.61
N GLY A 154 4.72 0.15 -1.89
CA GLY A 154 4.04 0.06 -0.62
C GLY A 154 4.67 0.90 0.50
N LEU A 155 5.99 1.02 0.53
CA LEU A 155 6.70 1.93 1.45
C LEU A 155 6.33 3.39 1.14
N ARG A 156 6.29 3.78 -0.14
CA ARG A 156 5.88 5.12 -0.58
C ARG A 156 4.42 5.42 -0.27
N GLU A 157 3.51 4.47 -0.50
CA GLU A 157 2.08 4.61 -0.22
C GLU A 157 1.81 4.74 1.28
N ARG A 158 2.56 4.00 2.12
CA ARG A 158 2.48 4.08 3.59
C ARG A 158 3.29 5.22 4.20
N ARG A 159 3.93 6.06 3.37
CA ARG A 159 4.75 7.21 3.79
C ARG A 159 5.86 6.81 4.78
N ILE A 160 6.59 5.75 4.43
CA ILE A 160 7.71 5.24 5.24
C ILE A 160 9.02 5.81 4.71
N LEU A 161 9.73 6.55 5.56
CA LEU A 161 11.05 7.12 5.30
C LEU A 161 12.13 6.04 5.40
N ILE A 162 13.18 6.20 4.60
CA ILE A 162 14.41 5.41 4.68
C ILE A 162 15.52 6.34 5.19
N LEU A 163 15.81 6.30 6.49
CA LEU A 163 16.82 7.16 7.13
C LEU A 163 17.97 6.29 7.63
N ASP A 164 19.16 6.52 7.09
CA ASP A 164 20.40 5.81 7.45
C ASP A 164 20.27 4.28 7.48
N GLY A 165 19.52 3.75 6.50
CA GLY A 165 19.25 2.32 6.34
C GLY A 165 18.11 1.78 7.20
N GLU A 166 17.44 2.62 8.01
CA GLU A 166 16.29 2.25 8.83
C GLU A 166 14.97 2.74 8.21
N LEU A 167 13.93 1.89 8.30
CA LEU A 167 12.57 2.24 7.92
C LEU A 167 11.83 2.92 9.07
N ARG A 168 11.35 4.15 8.84
CA ARG A 168 10.59 4.94 9.83
C ARG A 168 9.31 5.52 9.20
N PRO A 169 8.11 5.11 9.64
CA PRO A 169 6.87 5.75 9.20
C PRO A 169 6.84 7.22 9.62
N ILE A 170 6.38 8.12 8.76
CA ILE A 170 6.20 9.53 9.16
C ILE A 170 4.88 9.71 9.94
N ALA A 171 4.87 10.59 10.93
CA ALA A 171 3.64 10.99 11.61
C ALA A 171 2.69 11.70 10.60
N PRO A 172 1.42 11.30 10.52
CA PRO A 172 0.43 11.94 9.65
C PRO A 172 0.32 13.46 9.80
N SER A 173 0.36 13.95 11.04
CA SER A 173 0.32 15.39 11.35
C SER A 173 1.53 16.12 10.79
N TYR A 174 2.72 15.59 11.07
CA TYR A 174 3.98 16.16 10.62
C TYR A 174 4.10 16.16 9.09
N LEU A 175 3.61 15.11 8.42
CA LEU A 175 3.56 15.10 6.95
C LEU A 175 2.70 16.25 6.40
N THR A 176 1.54 16.52 7.01
CA THR A 176 0.69 17.66 6.62
C THR A 176 1.43 18.97 6.85
N THR A 177 2.10 19.14 7.99
CA THR A 177 2.95 20.31 8.26
C THR A 177 4.02 20.50 7.17
N ILE A 178 4.80 19.46 6.85
CA ILE A 178 5.84 19.54 5.80
C ILE A 178 5.25 19.97 4.45
N LEU A 179 4.09 19.43 4.07
CA LEU A 179 3.45 19.78 2.80
C LEU A 179 2.97 21.23 2.79
N GLU A 180 2.39 21.72 3.88
CA GLU A 180 1.99 23.12 4.01
C GLU A 180 3.22 24.05 3.94
N LEU A 181 4.31 23.69 4.61
CA LEU A 181 5.58 24.42 4.55
C LEU A 181 6.16 24.43 3.13
N LEU A 182 6.15 23.30 2.42
CA LEU A 182 6.57 23.23 1.01
C LEU A 182 5.74 24.15 0.10
N LEU A 183 4.42 24.17 0.28
CA LEU A 183 3.54 25.08 -0.48
C LEU A 183 3.85 26.55 -0.16
N ASN A 184 4.09 26.87 1.11
CA ASN A 184 4.47 28.21 1.53
C ASN A 184 5.83 28.63 0.95
N SER A 185 6.85 27.76 0.99
CA SER A 185 8.16 28.03 0.41
C SER A 185 8.10 28.24 -1.11
N LEU A 186 7.27 27.49 -1.84
CA LEU A 186 7.04 27.71 -3.26
C LEU A 186 6.47 29.12 -3.55
N VAL A 187 5.55 29.60 -2.70
CA VAL A 187 4.97 30.93 -2.83
C VAL A 187 5.97 32.01 -2.46
N LEU A 188 6.70 31.86 -1.35
CA LEU A 188 7.69 32.81 -0.85
C LEU A 188 8.85 33.00 -1.81
N LEU A 189 9.39 31.91 -2.36
CA LEU A 189 10.49 31.93 -3.32
C LEU A 189 10.04 32.25 -4.75
N GLN A 190 8.72 32.35 -4.99
CA GLN A 190 8.12 32.56 -6.31
C GLN A 190 8.51 31.50 -7.34
N ILE A 191 8.70 30.26 -6.89
CA ILE A 191 9.12 29.13 -7.71
C ILE A 191 7.87 28.43 -8.28
N PRO A 192 7.87 28.03 -9.57
CA PRO A 192 6.76 27.26 -10.14
C PRO A 192 6.73 25.84 -9.57
N TYR A 193 5.55 25.38 -9.15
CA TYR A 193 5.35 24.01 -8.64
C TYR A 193 5.61 22.90 -9.69
N THR A 194 5.65 23.27 -10.98
CA THR A 194 5.93 22.32 -12.08
C THR A 194 7.41 22.08 -12.31
N ALA A 195 8.28 22.97 -11.83
CA ALA A 195 9.72 22.94 -12.08
C ALA A 195 10.48 23.61 -10.92
N ALA A 196 10.32 23.07 -9.71
CA ALA A 196 10.92 23.63 -8.51
C ALA A 196 12.31 23.04 -8.22
N PRO A 197 13.37 23.85 -8.08
CA PRO A 197 14.68 23.35 -7.69
C PRO A 197 14.61 22.65 -6.32
N VAL A 198 15.04 21.38 -6.27
CA VAL A 198 15.00 20.58 -5.03
C VAL A 198 15.89 21.19 -3.96
N LEU A 199 17.07 21.68 -4.35
CA LEU A 199 18.03 22.27 -3.43
C LEU A 199 17.44 23.47 -2.68
N ASP A 200 16.82 24.41 -3.40
CA ASP A 200 16.26 25.63 -2.83
C ASP A 200 15.15 25.33 -1.81
N LEU A 201 14.29 24.35 -2.09
CA LEU A 201 13.24 23.92 -1.17
C LEU A 201 13.79 23.17 0.03
N THR A 202 14.75 22.27 -0.17
CA THR A 202 15.38 21.54 0.95
C THR A 202 16.18 22.46 1.87
N LEU A 203 16.82 23.49 1.33
CA LEU A 203 17.52 24.51 2.11
C LEU A 203 16.53 25.39 2.86
N ALA A 204 15.48 25.87 2.21
CA ALA A 204 14.47 26.70 2.88
C ALA A 204 13.82 25.97 4.07
N LEU A 205 13.47 24.69 3.90
CA LEU A 205 12.87 23.91 4.99
C LEU A 205 13.87 23.55 6.10
N GLU A 206 15.15 23.37 5.79
CA GLU A 206 16.16 23.13 6.81
C GLU A 206 16.51 24.42 7.58
N ASP A 207 16.68 25.53 6.88
CA ASP A 207 17.09 26.82 7.49
C ASP A 207 15.96 27.44 8.33
N ASP A 208 14.71 27.37 7.86
CA ASP A 208 13.56 28.02 8.52
C ASP A 208 12.84 27.11 9.53
N HIS A 209 12.92 25.78 9.34
CA HIS A 209 12.12 24.80 10.10
C HIS A 209 12.91 23.61 10.66
N GLU A 210 14.24 23.60 10.50
CA GLU A 210 15.15 22.54 10.99
C GLU A 210 14.89 21.13 10.39
N ILE A 211 14.05 21.04 9.34
CA ILE A 211 13.66 19.77 8.73
C ILE A 211 14.80 19.18 7.91
N ASN A 212 15.16 17.92 8.19
CA ASN A 212 16.26 17.24 7.50
C ASN A 212 16.05 17.16 5.98
N ARG A 213 17.07 17.58 5.20
CA ARG A 213 17.04 17.55 3.72
C ARG A 213 16.69 16.18 3.13
N LYS A 214 17.13 15.08 3.77
CA LYS A 214 16.82 13.72 3.32
C LYS A 214 15.31 13.43 3.43
N VAL A 215 14.67 13.91 4.50
CA VAL A 215 13.22 13.77 4.73
C VAL A 215 12.47 14.59 3.69
N THR A 216 12.80 15.87 3.55
CA THR A 216 12.16 16.77 2.56
C THR A 216 12.26 16.20 1.15
N ARG A 217 13.43 15.71 0.73
CA ARG A 217 13.62 15.07 -0.58
C ARG A 217 12.70 13.85 -0.76
N GLN A 218 12.64 12.95 0.22
CA GLN A 218 11.80 11.75 0.13
C GLN A 218 10.31 12.10 0.07
N VAL A 219 9.86 13.10 0.85
CA VAL A 219 8.49 13.62 0.77
C VAL A 219 8.21 14.16 -0.64
N MET A 220 9.12 14.96 -1.21
CA MET A 220 8.98 15.45 -2.58
C MET A 220 8.86 14.30 -3.61
N GLU A 221 9.63 13.22 -3.47
CA GLU A 221 9.53 12.03 -4.34
C GLU A 221 8.20 11.29 -4.23
N TRP A 222 7.51 11.33 -3.08
CA TRP A 222 6.19 10.73 -2.93
C TRP A 222 5.09 11.52 -3.64
N PHE A 223 5.25 12.85 -3.63
CA PHE A 223 4.26 13.81 -4.10
C PHE A 223 4.57 14.41 -5.47
N GLY A 224 5.60 13.95 -6.16
CA GLY A 224 5.94 14.42 -7.49
C GLY A 224 7.01 13.58 -8.16
N VAL A 225 7.58 14.12 -9.23
CA VAL A 225 8.70 13.50 -9.95
C VAL A 225 9.89 14.43 -9.83
N ILE A 226 11.03 13.89 -9.41
CA ILE A 226 12.30 14.61 -9.44
C ILE A 226 13.07 14.16 -10.68
N ASP A 227 13.35 15.09 -11.58
CA ASP A 227 14.20 14.88 -12.74
C ASP A 227 15.31 15.94 -12.75
N ALA A 228 16.56 15.49 -12.85
CA ALA A 228 17.74 16.36 -12.84
C ALA A 228 17.74 17.45 -11.73
N GLU A 229 17.39 17.07 -10.48
CA GLU A 229 17.26 17.98 -9.32
C GLU A 229 16.17 19.05 -9.43
N VAL A 230 15.22 18.86 -10.34
CA VAL A 230 14.02 19.68 -10.49
C VAL A 230 12.80 18.84 -10.14
N TRP A 231 12.00 19.34 -9.21
CA TRP A 231 10.78 18.71 -8.74
C TRP A 231 9.56 19.21 -9.50
N SER A 232 8.79 18.27 -10.04
CA SER A 232 7.48 18.52 -10.60
C SER A 232 6.41 17.96 -9.67
N MET A 233 5.70 18.85 -8.99
CA MET A 233 4.69 18.51 -7.99
C MET A 233 3.44 17.91 -8.64
N ASN A 234 2.96 16.80 -8.10
CA ASN A 234 1.63 16.27 -8.39
C ASN A 234 0.60 16.96 -7.50
N VAL A 235 -0.06 17.97 -8.06
CA VAL A 235 -1.05 18.81 -7.37
C VAL A 235 -2.13 17.97 -6.69
N ASN A 236 -2.71 16.99 -7.39
CA ASN A 236 -3.80 16.16 -6.85
C ASN A 236 -3.37 15.33 -5.64
N LYS A 237 -2.14 14.80 -5.63
CA LYS A 237 -1.62 14.04 -4.49
C LYS A 237 -1.36 14.94 -3.28
N VAL A 238 -0.79 16.12 -3.48
CA VAL A 238 -0.50 17.08 -2.39
C VAL A 238 -1.81 17.60 -1.80
N VAL A 239 -2.71 18.08 -2.65
CA VAL A 239 -4.04 18.58 -2.25
C VAL A 239 -4.80 17.47 -1.52
N GLY A 240 -4.77 16.23 -2.03
CA GLY A 240 -5.37 15.07 -1.37
C GLY A 240 -4.81 14.81 0.03
N GLU A 241 -3.49 14.79 0.21
CA GLU A 241 -2.89 14.52 1.53
C GLU A 241 -3.14 15.65 2.55
N ILE A 242 -3.14 16.91 2.11
CA ILE A 242 -3.52 18.04 2.98
C ILE A 242 -5.00 17.90 3.39
N GLY A 243 -5.88 17.52 2.45
CA GLY A 243 -7.29 17.24 2.73
C GLY A 243 -7.48 16.10 3.73
N LEU A 244 -6.66 15.04 3.62
CA LEU A 244 -6.62 13.96 4.61
C LEU A 244 -6.15 14.47 5.98
N GLY A 245 -5.17 15.38 6.03
CA GLY A 245 -4.73 16.04 7.26
C GLY A 245 -5.87 16.79 7.95
N VAL A 246 -6.62 17.60 7.19
CA VAL A 246 -7.81 18.31 7.69
C VAL A 246 -8.88 17.33 8.17
N LEU A 247 -9.14 16.26 7.41
CA LEU A 247 -10.16 15.27 7.76
C LEU A 247 -9.77 14.44 9.00
N ARG A 248 -8.48 14.14 9.18
CA ARG A 248 -7.94 13.43 10.35
C ARG A 248 -8.16 14.20 11.65
N ALA A 249 -8.11 15.53 11.62
CA ALA A 249 -8.43 16.38 12.77
C ALA A 249 -9.90 16.25 13.21
N HIS A 250 -10.77 15.76 12.31
CA HIS A 250 -12.20 15.53 12.51
C HIS A 250 -12.54 14.03 12.63
N LYS A 251 -11.61 13.22 13.14
CA LYS A 251 -11.82 11.78 13.32
C LYS A 251 -12.94 11.45 14.31
N ASP A 252 -13.00 12.16 15.43
CA ASP A 252 -13.98 11.90 16.50
C ASP A 252 -15.26 12.73 16.32
N ASP A 253 -15.20 13.84 15.58
CA ASP A 253 -16.31 14.77 15.37
C ASP A 253 -16.55 15.01 13.87
N PRO A 254 -17.59 14.39 13.29
CA PRO A 254 -17.94 14.54 11.88
C PRO A 254 -18.20 16.00 11.48
N ILE A 255 -17.72 16.40 10.31
CA ILE A 255 -17.76 17.79 9.83
C ILE A 255 -18.76 17.96 8.67
N PRO A 256 -19.57 19.04 8.62
CA PRO A 256 -20.37 19.35 7.44
C PRO A 256 -19.49 19.52 6.19
N GLU A 257 -19.89 18.95 5.06
CA GLU A 257 -19.16 19.05 3.79
C GLU A 257 -18.74 20.49 3.41
N PRO A 258 -19.60 21.53 3.48
CA PRO A 258 -19.18 22.89 3.11
C PRO A 258 -18.11 23.48 4.04
N ASP A 259 -18.17 23.16 5.33
CA ASP A 259 -17.19 23.63 6.32
C ASP A 259 -15.84 22.94 6.11
N PHE A 260 -15.87 21.65 5.78
CA PHE A 260 -14.70 20.89 5.41
C PHE A 260 -14.02 21.45 4.15
N LEU A 261 -14.79 21.69 3.07
CA LEU A 261 -14.26 22.24 1.83
C LEU A 261 -13.64 23.63 2.03
N SER A 262 -14.23 24.46 2.90
CA SER A 262 -13.68 25.77 3.27
C SER A 262 -12.33 25.63 3.99
N LYS A 263 -12.23 24.77 5.01
CA LYS A 263 -10.97 24.51 5.72
C LYS A 263 -9.90 23.94 4.80
N TRP A 264 -10.28 22.99 3.95
CA TRP A 264 -9.36 22.36 3.00
C TRP A 264 -8.82 23.36 1.98
N THR A 265 -9.70 24.22 1.43
CA THR A 265 -9.32 25.30 0.52
C THR A 265 -8.32 26.27 1.18
N ASN A 266 -8.59 26.67 2.42
CA ASN A 266 -7.71 27.59 3.15
C ASN A 266 -6.33 26.97 3.42
N ALA A 267 -6.25 25.66 3.65
CA ALA A 267 -4.98 24.96 3.91
C ALA A 267 -4.12 24.81 2.65
N VAL A 268 -4.72 24.56 1.47
CA VAL A 268 -3.96 24.44 0.20
C VAL A 268 -3.60 25.78 -0.44
N GLY A 269 -4.35 26.84 -0.08
CA GLY A 269 -4.18 28.19 -0.59
C GLY A 269 -4.83 28.44 -1.96
N ASP A 270 -5.00 29.74 -2.28
CA ASP A 270 -5.77 30.22 -3.44
C ASP A 270 -5.32 29.63 -4.79
N LYS A 271 -4.03 29.30 -4.93
CA LYS A 271 -3.47 28.77 -6.18
C LYS A 271 -4.01 27.39 -6.56
N PHE A 272 -4.47 26.59 -5.59
CA PHE A 272 -4.85 25.19 -5.80
C PHE A 272 -6.32 24.91 -5.45
N GLN A 273 -7.11 25.95 -5.15
CA GLN A 273 -8.53 25.84 -4.81
C GLN A 273 -9.34 25.08 -5.87
N ASP A 274 -9.05 25.29 -7.16
CA ASP A 274 -9.75 24.60 -8.26
C ASP A 274 -9.48 23.10 -8.33
N SER A 275 -8.42 22.62 -7.66
CA SER A 275 -8.05 21.20 -7.59
C SER A 275 -8.65 20.50 -6.37
N VAL A 276 -9.33 21.24 -5.48
CA VAL A 276 -9.98 20.66 -4.30
C VAL A 276 -11.22 19.90 -4.75
N THR A 277 -11.18 18.57 -4.68
CA THR A 277 -12.30 17.69 -5.06
C THR A 277 -12.37 16.51 -4.12
N LEU A 278 -13.57 16.18 -3.63
CA LEU A 278 -13.80 15.04 -2.72
C LEU A 278 -13.33 13.70 -3.31
N ASP A 279 -13.31 13.59 -4.64
CA ASP A 279 -12.80 12.42 -5.37
C ASP A 279 -11.33 12.08 -4.99
N LEU A 280 -10.54 13.07 -4.59
CA LEU A 280 -9.15 12.87 -4.14
C LEU A 280 -9.05 12.14 -2.80
N LEU A 281 -10.13 12.13 -2.01
CA LEU A 281 -10.19 11.53 -0.68
C LEU A 281 -10.95 10.20 -0.67
N LEU A 282 -11.37 9.69 -1.83
CA LEU A 282 -12.15 8.44 -1.93
C LEU A 282 -11.44 7.30 -1.21
N GLY A 283 -12.19 6.56 -0.38
CA GLY A 283 -11.67 5.50 0.48
C GLY A 283 -11.16 5.98 1.84
N ASN A 284 -11.24 7.28 2.14
CA ASN A 284 -10.85 7.85 3.44
C ASN A 284 -11.97 8.57 4.19
N PHE A 285 -13.16 8.70 3.60
CA PHE A 285 -14.30 9.35 4.22
C PHE A 285 -15.60 8.59 3.97
N LEU A 286 -16.58 8.83 4.83
CA LEU A 286 -17.97 8.46 4.63
C LEU A 286 -18.86 9.68 4.62
N THR A 287 -19.72 9.76 3.62
CA THR A 287 -20.81 10.73 3.56
C THR A 287 -22.02 10.16 4.27
N HIS A 288 -22.42 10.79 5.36
CA HIS A 288 -23.67 10.52 6.05
C HIS A 288 -24.75 11.50 5.59
N PRO A 289 -26.02 11.04 5.49
CA PRO A 289 -27.13 11.95 5.27
C PRO A 289 -27.22 12.96 6.42
N PRO A 290 -27.84 14.12 6.18
CA PRO A 290 -27.89 15.21 7.16
C PRO A 290 -28.49 14.74 8.49
N VAL A 291 -27.90 15.18 9.60
CA VAL A 291 -28.34 14.82 10.95
C VAL A 291 -29.68 15.49 11.30
N ASP A 292 -29.89 16.71 10.81
CA ASP A 292 -31.13 17.46 10.98
C ASP A 292 -31.96 17.47 9.70
N ALA A 293 -33.26 17.17 9.81
CA ALA A 293 -34.22 17.22 8.69
C ALA A 293 -34.38 18.61 8.04
N PHE A 294 -33.82 19.66 8.67
CA PHE A 294 -33.82 21.03 8.18
C PHE A 294 -32.50 21.44 7.51
N SER A 295 -31.40 20.77 7.82
CA SER A 295 -30.13 20.95 7.12
C SER A 295 -30.11 19.96 5.96
N ASN A 296 -29.95 20.41 4.72
CA ASN A 296 -29.76 19.50 3.59
C ASN A 296 -28.27 19.21 3.33
N THR A 297 -27.42 19.44 4.32
CA THR A 297 -25.97 19.36 4.22
C THR A 297 -25.49 17.98 4.66
N PRO A 298 -24.82 17.21 3.77
CA PRO A 298 -24.20 15.96 4.16
C PRO A 298 -23.05 16.22 5.16
N VAL A 299 -22.80 15.21 5.99
CA VAL A 299 -21.73 15.24 7.00
C VAL A 299 -20.67 14.20 6.63
N LEU A 300 -19.41 14.59 6.70
CA LEU A 300 -18.26 13.75 6.40
C LEU A 300 -17.68 13.17 7.70
N ALA A 301 -17.57 11.85 7.75
CA ALA A 301 -16.88 11.13 8.82
C ALA A 301 -15.57 10.53 8.28
N TYR A 302 -14.50 10.60 9.06
CA TYR A 302 -13.22 9.99 8.70
C TYR A 302 -13.30 8.46 8.83
N LEU A 303 -13.03 7.75 7.74
CA LEU A 303 -12.87 6.30 7.74
C LEU A 303 -11.78 5.92 6.72
N PRO A 304 -10.54 5.70 7.14
CA PRO A 304 -9.48 5.28 6.24
C PRO A 304 -9.59 3.79 5.88
N SER A 305 -9.43 3.46 4.60
CA SER A 305 -9.35 2.08 4.12
C SER A 305 -8.21 1.29 4.75
N SER A 306 -7.14 2.00 5.14
CA SER A 306 -5.93 1.41 5.73
C SER A 306 -6.15 0.83 7.12
N ASP A 307 -7.16 1.31 7.85
CA ASP A 307 -7.49 0.81 9.20
C ASP A 307 -8.37 -0.44 9.14
N LEU A 308 -8.90 -0.78 7.96
CA LEU A 308 -9.76 -1.95 7.80
C LEU A 308 -8.97 -3.26 7.77
N PRO A 309 -9.53 -4.37 8.28
CA PRO A 309 -8.89 -5.68 8.24
C PRO A 309 -8.47 -6.12 6.84
N THR A 310 -7.39 -6.89 6.70
CA THR A 310 -6.98 -7.44 5.39
C THR A 310 -7.81 -8.63 4.94
N ASP A 311 -8.33 -9.39 5.91
CA ASP A 311 -9.20 -10.53 5.61
C ASP A 311 -10.49 -10.01 4.96
N PRO A 312 -10.86 -10.48 3.76
CA PRO A 312 -12.06 -10.01 3.08
C PRO A 312 -13.32 -10.19 3.94
N SER A 313 -13.46 -11.31 4.66
CA SER A 313 -14.65 -11.57 5.46
C SER A 313 -14.78 -10.58 6.62
N ALA A 314 -13.69 -10.32 7.34
CA ALA A 314 -13.65 -9.34 8.42
C ALA A 314 -13.87 -7.92 7.90
N ARG A 315 -13.24 -7.55 6.76
CA ARG A 315 -13.41 -6.23 6.14
C ARG A 315 -14.86 -5.95 5.75
N PHE A 316 -15.52 -6.90 5.09
CA PHE A 316 -16.94 -6.74 4.75
C PHE A 316 -17.83 -6.66 5.99
N ALA A 317 -17.52 -7.43 7.04
CA ALA A 317 -18.27 -7.34 8.30
C ALA A 317 -18.16 -5.95 8.92
N ASP A 318 -16.95 -5.39 9.04
CA ASP A 318 -16.73 -4.04 9.57
C ASP A 318 -17.40 -2.97 8.71
N LEU A 319 -17.23 -3.02 7.38
CA LEU A 319 -17.88 -2.06 6.46
C LEU A 319 -19.41 -2.05 6.62
N PHE A 320 -20.04 -3.23 6.74
CA PHE A 320 -21.48 -3.32 6.94
C PHE A 320 -21.96 -2.99 8.36
N LEU A 321 -21.08 -3.08 9.36
CA LEU A 321 -21.33 -2.58 10.71
C LEU A 321 -21.30 -1.04 10.74
N THR A 322 -20.37 -0.42 10.02
CA THR A 322 -20.29 1.05 9.92
C THR A 322 -21.46 1.63 9.12
N ARG A 323 -21.84 0.98 8.01
CA ARG A 323 -22.96 1.43 7.16
C ARG A 323 -23.73 0.24 6.59
N ALA A 324 -25.03 0.18 6.85
CA ALA A 324 -25.86 -0.97 6.47
C ALA A 324 -26.07 -1.15 4.95
N ARG A 325 -25.99 -0.07 4.17
CA ARG A 325 -26.20 -0.05 2.71
C ARG A 325 -25.15 0.81 2.02
N TRP A 326 -24.48 0.24 1.02
CA TRP A 326 -23.44 0.91 0.25
C TRP A 326 -23.81 1.00 -1.23
N LYS A 327 -23.42 2.08 -1.90
CA LYS A 327 -23.43 2.13 -3.37
C LYS A 327 -22.18 1.43 -3.91
N ALA A 328 -22.22 1.01 -5.17
CA ALA A 328 -21.09 0.40 -5.85
C ALA A 328 -19.86 1.33 -5.88
N ASP A 329 -20.08 2.61 -6.18
CA ASP A 329 -19.00 3.60 -6.26
C ASP A 329 -18.45 3.95 -4.88
N ASP A 330 -19.30 4.03 -3.85
CA ASP A 330 -18.89 4.32 -2.47
C ASP A 330 -18.03 3.20 -1.86
N ILE A 331 -18.36 1.93 -2.12
CA ILE A 331 -17.64 0.78 -1.51
C ILE A 331 -16.36 0.41 -2.26
N ALA A 332 -16.28 0.73 -3.55
CA ALA A 332 -15.16 0.32 -4.41
C ALA A 332 -13.78 0.78 -3.88
N PRO A 333 -13.59 2.04 -3.42
CA PRO A 333 -12.31 2.50 -2.87
C PRO A 333 -11.85 1.68 -1.65
N PHE A 334 -12.76 1.29 -0.76
CA PHE A 334 -12.44 0.53 0.46
C PHE A 334 -12.02 -0.92 0.19
N LEU A 335 -12.33 -1.45 -1.00
CA LEU A 335 -11.99 -2.80 -1.43
C LEU A 335 -10.73 -2.84 -2.31
N SER A 336 -10.24 -1.69 -2.76
CA SER A 336 -9.07 -1.61 -3.65
C SER A 336 -7.81 -2.26 -3.05
N GLU A 337 -7.64 -2.18 -1.73
CA GLU A 337 -6.52 -2.79 -1.01
C GLU A 337 -6.55 -4.32 -0.93
N ILE A 338 -7.68 -4.97 -1.18
CA ILE A 338 -7.82 -6.43 -1.07
C ILE A 338 -8.04 -7.12 -2.42
N CYS A 339 -8.09 -6.35 -3.51
CA CYS A 339 -8.38 -6.87 -4.86
C CYS A 339 -7.22 -6.56 -5.80
N VAL A 340 -6.77 -7.56 -6.56
CA VAL A 340 -5.78 -7.33 -7.62
C VAL A 340 -6.41 -6.60 -8.82
N ASP A 341 -7.67 -6.92 -9.14
CA ASP A 341 -8.40 -6.33 -10.26
C ASP A 341 -9.90 -6.13 -9.96
N ASN A 342 -10.57 -5.43 -10.88
CA ASN A 342 -12.01 -5.18 -10.80
C ASN A 342 -12.84 -6.49 -10.79
N LYS A 343 -12.35 -7.55 -11.46
CA LYS A 343 -13.06 -8.83 -11.52
C LYS A 343 -13.05 -9.55 -10.17
N GLU A 344 -11.91 -9.52 -9.48
CA GLU A 344 -11.77 -10.05 -8.14
C GLU A 344 -12.64 -9.26 -7.15
N ARG A 345 -12.68 -7.93 -7.28
CA ARG A 345 -13.58 -7.08 -6.49
C ARG A 345 -15.03 -7.49 -6.67
N ASP A 346 -15.49 -7.66 -7.91
CA ASP A 346 -16.87 -8.05 -8.21
C ASP A 346 -17.17 -9.47 -7.69
N ARG A 347 -16.20 -10.38 -7.77
CA ARG A 347 -16.28 -11.74 -7.19
C ARG A 347 -16.42 -11.70 -5.66
N LEU A 348 -15.65 -10.85 -4.99
CA LEU A 348 -15.71 -10.66 -3.54
C LEU A 348 -17.05 -10.03 -3.12
N LEU A 349 -17.51 -9.00 -3.83
CA LEU A 349 -18.83 -8.39 -3.62
C LEU A 349 -19.94 -9.43 -3.78
N LEU A 350 -19.89 -10.28 -4.81
CA LEU A 350 -20.88 -11.33 -5.01
C LEU A 350 -20.85 -12.37 -3.89
N LYS A 351 -19.67 -12.68 -3.34
CA LYS A 351 -19.49 -13.69 -2.28
C LYS A 351 -19.95 -13.18 -0.91
N TYR A 352 -19.58 -11.95 -0.53
CA TYR A 352 -19.76 -11.42 0.83
C TYR A 352 -20.93 -10.43 0.97
N ALA A 353 -21.44 -9.89 -0.14
CA ALA A 353 -22.57 -8.96 -0.13
C ALA A 353 -23.80 -9.51 -0.88
N ARG A 354 -24.94 -8.85 -0.68
CA ARG A 354 -26.17 -9.04 -1.45
C ARG A 354 -26.44 -7.76 -2.23
N ALA A 355 -26.58 -7.88 -3.55
CA ALA A 355 -27.00 -6.77 -4.40
C ALA A 355 -28.52 -6.56 -4.31
N VAL A 356 -28.94 -5.31 -4.13
CA VAL A 356 -30.32 -4.84 -4.11
C VAL A 356 -30.42 -3.68 -5.08
N THR A 357 -31.20 -3.86 -6.15
CA THR A 357 -31.42 -2.80 -7.13
C THR A 357 -32.59 -1.93 -6.68
N ASP A 358 -32.37 -0.62 -6.59
CA ASP A 358 -33.38 0.39 -6.29
C ASP A 358 -33.47 1.40 -7.44
N LYS A 359 -34.40 2.36 -7.38
CA LYS A 359 -34.56 3.42 -8.39
C LYS A 359 -33.30 4.27 -8.58
N ASP A 360 -32.49 4.39 -7.52
CA ASP A 360 -31.27 5.19 -7.49
C ASP A 360 -29.99 4.39 -7.81
N GLY A 361 -30.12 3.12 -8.22
CA GLY A 361 -29.00 2.27 -8.63
C GLY A 361 -28.84 0.97 -7.82
N VAL A 362 -27.67 0.36 -7.94
CA VAL A 362 -27.34 -0.91 -7.25
C VAL A 362 -26.75 -0.62 -5.87
N TRP A 363 -27.35 -1.24 -4.86
CA TRP A 363 -26.91 -1.17 -3.47
C TRP A 363 -26.41 -2.52 -2.99
N TYR A 364 -25.37 -2.51 -2.15
CA TYR A 364 -24.84 -3.69 -1.49
C TYR A 364 -25.19 -3.69 -0.01
N THR A 365 -25.67 -4.83 0.48
CA THR A 365 -25.98 -5.08 1.89
C THR A 365 -25.31 -6.34 2.40
N ALA A 366 -25.13 -6.46 3.73
CA ALA A 366 -24.64 -7.69 4.34
C ALA A 366 -25.56 -8.87 4.00
N ARG A 367 -24.97 -10.03 3.71
CA ARG A 367 -25.70 -11.29 3.68
C ARG A 367 -26.12 -11.63 5.11
N ALA A 368 -27.41 -11.84 5.34
CA ALA A 368 -27.86 -12.47 6.58
C ALA A 368 -27.18 -13.85 6.69
N LYS A 369 -26.55 -14.13 7.83
CA LYS A 369 -25.97 -15.45 8.14
C LYS A 369 -27.06 -16.51 8.20
#